data_AF-A0A2E0Y424-F1
#
_entry.id   AF-A0A2E0Y424-F1
#
_cell.length_a   1.000
_cell.length_b   1.000
_cell.length_c   1.000
_cell.angle_alpha   90.00
_cell.angle_beta   90.00
_cell.angle_gamma   90.00
#
_symmetry.space_group_name_H-M   'P 1'
#
loop_
_entity.id
_entity.type
_entity.pdbx_description
1 polymer ?
#
loop_
_entity_poly.entity_id
_entity_poly.type
_entity_poly.pdbx_seq_one_letter_code
_entity_poly.pdbx_strand_id
1 'polypeptide(L)'
;MDFALSDEYRMLADTVTRFVDRELMPLEPAVLAREAAGEPCALTDEETEALNAKCRELGLWGLDAPEETGGANLPAVALVAVNEAVGRTVVPFTFPPDS
;
A
#
# COMPACT_ATOMS: atom_id res chain seq x y z
N MET A 1 -18.44 23.54 -3.78
CA MET A 1 -17.15 22.84 -3.65
C MET A 1 -17.48 21.44 -3.22
N ASP A 2 -17.09 20.45 -4.01
CA ASP A 2 -17.32 19.03 -3.73
C ASP A 2 -15.99 18.40 -3.35
N PHE A 3 -15.97 17.75 -2.18
CA PHE A 3 -14.79 17.11 -1.61
C PHE A 3 -14.90 15.58 -1.65
N ALA A 4 -16.01 15.04 -2.15
CA ALA A 4 -16.17 13.60 -2.26
C ALA A 4 -15.21 13.04 -3.33
N LEU A 5 -14.59 11.92 -3.01
CA LEU A 5 -13.89 11.11 -4.01
C LEU A 5 -14.88 10.67 -5.11
N SER A 6 -14.40 10.52 -6.34
CA SER A 6 -15.18 9.87 -7.40
C SER A 6 -15.49 8.41 -7.02
N ASP A 7 -16.49 7.82 -7.65
CA ASP A 7 -16.85 6.40 -7.39
C ASP A 7 -15.66 5.47 -7.67
N GLU A 8 -14.89 5.76 -8.72
CA GLU A 8 -13.65 5.07 -9.07
C GLU A 8 -12.62 5.12 -7.93
N TYR A 9 -12.34 6.30 -7.38
CA TYR A 9 -11.37 6.43 -6.30
C TYR A 9 -11.89 5.85 -4.97
N ARG A 10 -13.21 5.79 -4.76
CA ARG A 10 -13.78 5.04 -3.62
C ARG A 10 -13.58 3.54 -3.76
N MET A 11 -13.74 2.99 -4.97
CA MET A 11 -13.48 1.58 -5.23
C MET A 11 -11.99 1.23 -5.05
N LEU A 12 -11.09 2.11 -5.51
CA LEU A 12 -9.67 1.99 -5.25
C LEU A 12 -9.37 2.02 -3.74
N ALA A 13 -9.94 2.98 -3.00
CA ALA A 13 -9.75 3.08 -1.56
C ALA A 13 -10.23 1.83 -0.82
N ASP A 14 -11.37 1.23 -1.20
CA ASP A 14 -11.83 -0.06 -0.66
C ASP A 14 -10.84 -1.20 -0.96
N THR A 15 -10.29 -1.21 -2.18
CA THR A 15 -9.31 -2.22 -2.60
C THR A 15 -8.03 -2.13 -1.77
N VAL A 16 -7.48 -0.92 -1.60
CA VAL A 16 -6.30 -0.68 -0.76
C VAL A 16 -6.59 -0.99 0.70
N THR A 17 -7.76 -0.60 1.22
CA THR A 17 -8.18 -0.92 2.59
C THR A 17 -8.17 -2.43 2.84
N ARG A 18 -8.74 -3.21 1.92
CA ARG A 18 -8.74 -4.68 2.02
C ARG A 18 -7.34 -5.27 1.89
N PHE A 19 -6.48 -4.70 1.05
CA PHE A 19 -5.08 -5.12 0.94
C PHE A 19 -4.37 -4.93 2.28
N VAL A 20 -4.48 -3.74 2.89
CA VAL A 20 -3.89 -3.46 4.21
C VAL A 20 -4.41 -4.44 5.26
N ASP A 21 -5.73 -4.62 5.34
CA ASP A 21 -6.36 -5.47 6.36
C ASP A 21 -5.96 -6.96 6.21
N ARG A 22 -5.76 -7.45 4.97
CA ARG A 22 -5.52 -8.87 4.68
C ARG A 22 -4.06 -9.25 4.51
N GLU A 23 -3.23 -8.29 4.10
CA GLU A 23 -1.86 -8.56 3.67
C GLU A 23 -0.83 -7.90 4.58
N LEU A 24 -1.08 -6.67 5.04
CA LEU A 24 -0.14 -5.95 5.89
C LEU A 24 -0.41 -6.20 7.38
N MET A 25 -1.62 -5.94 7.86
CA MET A 25 -1.94 -6.09 9.29
C MET A 25 -1.57 -7.45 9.90
N PRO A 26 -1.73 -8.59 9.19
CA PRO A 26 -1.29 -9.89 9.71
C PRO A 26 0.22 -10.02 9.95
N LEU A 27 1.04 -9.17 9.32
CA LEU A 27 2.50 -9.16 9.47
C LEU A 27 2.97 -8.31 10.68
N GLU A 28 2.09 -7.49 11.26
CA GLU A 28 2.44 -6.63 12.41
C GLU A 28 3.09 -7.38 13.57
N PRO A 29 2.60 -8.55 14.03
CA PRO A 29 3.23 -9.25 15.15
C PRO A 29 4.67 -9.67 14.83
N ALA A 30 4.96 -10.05 13.58
CA ALA A 30 6.28 -10.48 13.17
C ALA A 30 7.24 -9.28 13.09
N VAL A 31 6.78 -8.17 12.49
CA VAL A 31 7.55 -6.91 12.40
C VAL A 31 7.87 -6.36 13.79
N LEU A 32 6.88 -6.30 14.69
CA LEU A 32 7.08 -5.82 16.07
C LEU A 32 7.97 -6.76 16.89
N ALA A 33 7.90 -8.08 16.67
CA ALA A 33 8.78 -9.03 17.34
C ALA A 33 10.25 -8.86 16.92
N ARG A 34 10.51 -8.57 15.64
CA ARG A 34 11.86 -8.25 15.13
C ARG A 34 12.40 -6.98 15.79
N GLU A 35 11.59 -5.91 15.79
CA GLU A 35 11.95 -4.66 16.46
C GLU A 35 12.27 -4.88 17.95
N ALA A 36 11.43 -5.64 18.66
CA ALA A 36 11.64 -5.97 20.08
C ALA A 36 12.90 -6.82 20.34
N ALA A 37 13.36 -7.59 19.35
CA ALA A 37 14.61 -8.34 19.39
C ALA A 37 15.85 -7.47 19.07
N GLY A 38 15.66 -6.18 18.74
CA GLY A 38 16.72 -5.27 18.32
C GLY A 38 17.10 -5.40 16.83
N GLU A 39 16.29 -6.12 16.05
CA GLU A 39 16.42 -6.20 14.60
C GLU A 39 15.71 -5.01 13.92
N PRO A 40 15.97 -4.73 12.64
CA PRO A 40 15.26 -3.69 11.92
C PRO A 40 13.74 -3.94 11.89
N CYS A 41 12.96 -2.88 12.14
CA CYS A 41 11.53 -2.87 11.84
C CYS A 41 11.37 -2.84 10.32
N ALA A 42 11.31 -4.03 9.72
CA ALA A 42 11.30 -4.24 8.28
C ALA A 42 10.57 -5.53 7.90
N LEU A 43 10.08 -5.55 6.67
CA LEU A 43 9.67 -6.77 5.99
C LEU A 43 10.89 -7.59 5.57
N THR A 44 10.76 -8.91 5.53
CA THR A 44 11.76 -9.77 4.89
C THR A 44 11.67 -9.65 3.38
N ASP A 45 12.71 -10.10 2.67
CA ASP A 45 12.70 -10.17 1.21
C ASP A 45 11.55 -11.04 0.69
N GLU A 46 11.25 -12.16 1.37
CA GLU A 46 10.15 -13.05 1.02
C GLU A 46 8.77 -12.40 1.21
N GLU A 47 8.57 -11.70 2.35
CA GLU A 47 7.34 -10.94 2.61
C GLU A 47 7.16 -9.82 1.57
N THR A 48 8.25 -9.11 1.25
CA THR A 48 8.25 -8.03 0.26
C THR A 48 7.91 -8.54 -1.14
N GLU A 49 8.54 -9.64 -1.60
CA GLU A 49 8.25 -10.23 -2.90
C GLU A 49 6.80 -10.73 -3.01
N ALA A 50 6.27 -11.34 -1.95
CA ALA A 50 4.88 -11.78 -1.91
C ALA A 50 3.90 -10.59 -2.01
N LEU A 51 4.16 -9.50 -1.27
CA LEU A 51 3.34 -8.27 -1.33
C LEU A 51 3.45 -7.60 -2.70
N ASN A 52 4.65 -7.54 -3.28
CA ASN A 52 4.90 -6.99 -4.61
C ASN A 52 4.15 -7.77 -5.71
N ALA A 53 4.11 -9.10 -5.61
CA ALA A 53 3.33 -9.93 -6.53
C ALA A 53 1.82 -9.61 -6.44
N LYS A 54 1.28 -9.47 -5.22
CA LYS A 54 -0.12 -9.10 -5.00
C LYS A 54 -0.44 -7.69 -5.49
N CYS A 55 0.47 -6.73 -5.31
CA CYS A 55 0.28 -5.38 -5.84
C CYS A 55 0.13 -5.40 -7.37
N ARG A 56 0.94 -6.20 -8.07
CA ARG A 56 0.81 -6.36 -9.54
C ARG A 56 -0.51 -7.04 -9.93
N GLU A 57 -0.91 -8.08 -9.21
CA GLU A 57 -2.18 -8.79 -9.46
C GLU A 57 -3.40 -7.88 -9.27
N LEU A 58 -3.38 -7.04 -8.25
CA LEU A 58 -4.50 -6.16 -7.89
C LEU A 58 -4.48 -4.80 -8.62
N GLY A 59 -3.49 -4.55 -9.48
CA GLY A 59 -3.32 -3.26 -10.15
C GLY A 59 -2.92 -2.13 -9.21
N LEU A 60 -2.31 -2.44 -8.06
CA LEU A 60 -1.81 -1.48 -7.08
C LEU A 60 -0.32 -1.15 -7.29
N TRP A 61 0.23 -1.51 -8.45
CA TRP A 61 1.61 -1.21 -8.84
C TRP A 61 1.66 0.09 -9.64
N GLY A 62 2.57 1.01 -9.31
CA GLY A 62 2.73 2.26 -10.05
C GLY A 62 1.60 3.26 -9.85
N LEU A 63 1.09 3.38 -8.61
CA LEU A 63 -0.09 4.18 -8.32
C LEU A 63 0.05 5.67 -8.71
N ASP A 64 1.19 6.28 -8.43
CA ASP A 64 1.47 7.69 -8.72
C ASP A 64 2.38 7.89 -9.94
N ALA A 65 2.94 6.81 -10.49
CA ALA A 65 3.78 6.87 -11.66
C ALA A 65 2.99 7.33 -12.91
N PRO A 66 3.63 8.08 -13.83
CA PRO A 66 2.98 8.54 -15.05
C PRO A 66 2.54 7.38 -15.97
N GLU A 67 1.44 7.58 -16.71
CA GLU A 67 0.90 6.60 -17.66
C GLU A 67 1.92 6.23 -18.74
N GLU A 68 2.78 7.17 -19.17
CA GLU A 68 3.83 6.95 -20.17
C GLU A 68 4.87 5.90 -19.73
N THR A 69 4.97 5.68 -18.42
CA THR A 69 5.84 4.67 -17.81
C THR A 69 5.08 3.42 -17.35
N GLY A 70 3.77 3.34 -17.65
CA GLY A 70 2.89 2.24 -17.26
C GLY A 70 2.30 2.36 -15.86
N GLY A 71 2.31 3.56 -15.26
CA GLY A 71 1.66 3.83 -13.98
C GLY A 71 0.19 4.26 -14.12
N ALA A 72 -0.48 4.42 -12.98
CA ALA A 72 -1.89 4.80 -12.89
C ALA A 72 -2.10 6.32 -12.79
N ASN A 73 -1.03 7.10 -12.63
CA ASN A 73 -1.04 8.56 -12.58
C ASN A 73 -2.16 9.13 -11.68
N LEU A 74 -2.36 8.52 -10.51
CA LEU A 74 -3.47 8.87 -9.64
C LEU A 74 -3.32 10.30 -9.13
N PRO A 75 -4.41 11.09 -9.09
CA PRO A 75 -4.34 12.43 -8.54
C PRO A 75 -4.08 12.37 -7.03
N ALA A 76 -3.45 13.42 -6.49
CA ALA A 76 -3.10 13.52 -5.08
C ALA A 76 -4.26 13.22 -4.11
N VAL A 77 -5.50 13.62 -4.47
CA VAL A 77 -6.69 13.34 -3.65
C VAL A 77 -7.01 11.85 -3.53
N ALA A 78 -6.72 11.04 -4.56
CA ALA A 78 -6.88 9.59 -4.50
C ALA A 78 -5.75 8.96 -3.67
N LEU A 79 -4.52 9.45 -3.83
CA LEU A 79 -3.36 9.00 -3.05
C LEU A 79 -3.52 9.27 -1.54
N VAL A 80 -4.28 10.29 -1.13
CA VAL A 80 -4.60 10.50 0.30
C VAL A 80 -5.29 9.27 0.88
N ALA A 81 -6.28 8.70 0.19
CA ALA A 81 -6.97 7.51 0.69
C ALA A 81 -6.06 6.27 0.74
N VAL A 82 -5.12 6.16 -0.21
CA VAL A 82 -4.09 5.11 -0.19
C VAL A 82 -3.22 5.25 1.06
N ASN A 83 -2.70 6.45 1.33
CA ASN A 83 -1.84 6.73 2.47
C ASN A 83 -2.58 6.61 3.81
N GLU A 84 -3.86 7.01 3.87
CA GLU A 84 -4.70 6.83 5.06
C GLU A 84 -4.85 5.34 5.41
N ALA A 85 -5.10 4.49 4.41
CA ALA A 85 -5.20 3.06 4.61
C ALA A 85 -3.87 2.46 5.07
N VAL A 86 -2.76 2.78 4.39
CA VAL A 86 -1.41 2.30 4.78
C VAL A 86 -1.04 2.78 6.19
N GLY A 87 -1.39 4.01 6.56
CA GLY A 87 -1.14 4.58 7.89
C GLY A 87 -1.89 3.89 9.03
N ARG A 88 -2.81 2.95 8.76
CA ARG A 88 -3.51 2.16 9.78
C ARG A 88 -2.67 1.03 10.35
N THR A 89 -1.55 0.68 9.73
CA THR A 89 -0.68 -0.41 10.15
C THR A 89 0.73 0.08 10.46
N VAL A 90 1.43 -0.62 11.35
CA VAL A 90 2.85 -0.35 11.67
C VAL A 90 3.82 -1.02 10.70
N VAL A 91 3.32 -1.86 9.78
CA VAL A 91 4.17 -2.52 8.79
C VAL A 91 4.77 -1.47 7.85
N PRO A 92 6.11 -1.38 7.73
CA PRO A 92 6.78 -0.39 6.91
C PRO A 92 6.68 -0.78 5.44
N PHE A 93 5.57 -0.41 4.80
CA PHE A 93 5.27 -0.74 3.41
C PHE A 93 4.89 0.51 2.62
N THR A 94 5.47 0.63 1.42
CA THR A 94 5.09 1.62 0.41
C THR A 94 4.71 0.87 -0.86
N PHE A 95 3.63 1.30 -1.53
CA PHE A 95 3.23 0.68 -2.79
C PHE A 95 4.32 0.89 -3.85
N PRO A 96 4.81 -0.19 -4.48
CA PRO A 96 5.90 -0.10 -5.44
C PRO A 96 5.42 0.31 -6.86
N PRO A 97 6.31 0.87 -7.69
CA PRO A 97 7.63 1.37 -7.33
C PRO A 97 7.51 2.64 -6.48
N ASP A 98 8.43 2.82 -5.52
CA ASP A 98 8.53 4.09 -4.78
C ASP A 98 9.06 5.16 -5.74
N SER A 99 8.26 6.19 -5.99
CA SER A 99 8.50 7.27 -6.97
C SER A 99 9.39 8.38 -6.43
#